data_AF-A0A961D5J0-F1
#
_entry.id   AF-A0A961D5J0-F1
#
_cell.length_a   1.000
_cell.length_b   1.000
_cell.length_c   1.000
_cell.angle_alpha   90.00
_cell.angle_beta   90.00
_cell.angle_gamma   90.00
#
_symmetry.space_group_name_H-M   'P 1'
#
loop_
_entity.id
_entity.type
_entity.pdbx_description
1 polymer ?
#
loop_
_entity_poly.entity_id
_entity_poly.type
_entity_poly.pdbx_seq_one_letter_code
_entity_poly.pdbx_strand_id
1 'polypeptide(L)'
;MPAAPAAPAVLAAPSGSHDFLDEYVGALSEVVDLAAIRHAGVRIGAHPLGGASAAYWEAIRERHGLDLTVLGPGTDPRWAFMHLDWDGRIRMDPSSPAVMSTVTRELDALARDGGRGFDIVTANDADADRHGIVAPGSGLMNPNHFLAVAVDYLLAHRPEWPTDAAIGKTLVSSAMIDRVVAAHGRRLLEVPVGFKWFVPGLASGEVVFGGEESAGASFLRQGGGVWTTDKDG
;
A
#
# COMPACT_ATOMS: atom_id res chain seq x y z
N MET A 1 47.35 -14.83 34.90
CA MET A 1 45.98 -15.34 34.71
C MET A 1 45.83 -15.70 33.24
N PRO A 2 45.76 -16.97 32.85
CA PRO A 2 45.46 -17.32 31.46
C PRO A 2 44.01 -16.93 31.15
N ALA A 3 43.77 -16.42 29.93
CA ALA A 3 42.44 -16.04 29.48
C ALA A 3 41.49 -17.25 29.51
N ALA A 4 40.26 -17.04 29.97
CA ALA A 4 39.23 -18.06 29.94
C ALA A 4 38.96 -18.51 28.49
N PRO A 5 38.76 -19.81 28.24
CA PRO A 5 38.44 -20.29 26.90
C PRO A 5 37.11 -19.66 26.43
N ALA A 6 37.10 -19.18 25.19
CA ALA A 6 35.88 -18.69 24.56
C ALA A 6 34.81 -19.79 24.60
N ALA A 7 33.62 -19.44 25.09
CA ALA A 7 32.48 -20.35 25.05
C ALA A 7 32.25 -20.82 23.60
N PRO A 8 31.95 -22.10 23.37
CA PRO A 8 31.69 -22.60 22.03
C PRO A 8 30.55 -21.77 21.44
N ALA A 9 30.78 -21.21 20.24
CA ALA A 9 29.74 -20.55 19.48
C ALA A 9 28.61 -21.57 19.28
N VAL A 10 27.47 -21.33 19.93
CA VAL A 10 26.23 -22.03 19.64
C VAL A 10 25.89 -21.64 18.20
N LEU A 11 26.22 -22.51 17.25
CA LEU A 11 25.72 -22.38 15.89
C LEU A 11 24.19 -22.43 16.01
N ALA A 12 23.56 -21.28 15.79
CA ALA A 12 22.11 -21.18 15.69
C ALA A 12 21.64 -22.22 14.66
N ALA A 13 20.50 -22.87 14.91
CA ALA A 13 19.88 -23.77 13.95
C ALA A 13 19.84 -23.10 12.56
N PRO A 14 20.10 -23.84 11.47
CA PRO A 14 20.03 -23.26 10.13
C PRO A 14 18.65 -22.63 9.93
N SER A 15 18.63 -21.40 9.42
CA SER A 15 17.39 -20.72 9.04
C SER A 15 16.63 -21.56 8.02
N GLY A 16 15.33 -21.82 8.29
CA GLY A 16 14.44 -22.46 7.32
C GLY A 16 14.04 -21.51 6.18
N SER A 17 13.43 -22.06 5.13
CA SER A 17 12.77 -21.28 4.07
C SER A 17 11.28 -21.14 4.36
N HIS A 18 10.72 -19.96 4.09
CA HIS A 18 9.28 -19.71 4.14
C HIS A 18 8.90 -18.84 2.93
N ASP A 19 7.79 -19.18 2.28
CA ASP A 19 7.31 -18.48 1.09
C ASP A 19 6.30 -17.40 1.49
N PHE A 20 6.82 -16.24 1.88
CA PHE A 20 6.00 -15.08 2.27
C PHE A 20 5.14 -14.56 1.11
N LEU A 21 5.61 -14.73 -0.13
CA LEU A 21 4.94 -14.20 -1.31
C LEU A 21 3.68 -15.00 -1.59
N ASP A 22 3.76 -16.34 -1.62
CA ASP A 22 2.58 -17.17 -1.87
C ASP A 22 1.52 -17.00 -0.76
N GLU A 23 1.95 -16.96 0.50
CA GLU A 23 1.04 -16.76 1.64
C GLU A 23 0.31 -15.41 1.57
N TYR A 24 1.05 -14.31 1.40
CA TYR A 24 0.48 -12.98 1.28
C TYR A 24 -0.46 -12.89 0.07
N VAL A 25 0.02 -13.26 -1.13
CA VAL A 25 -0.75 -13.11 -2.36
C VAL A 25 -1.98 -14.01 -2.34
N GLY A 26 -1.90 -15.20 -1.74
CA GLY A 26 -3.04 -16.09 -1.57
C GLY A 26 -4.15 -15.54 -0.69
N ALA A 27 -3.77 -14.86 0.39
CA ALA A 27 -4.72 -14.34 1.36
C ALA A 27 -5.33 -12.98 0.97
N LEU A 28 -4.82 -12.28 -0.05
CA LEU A 28 -5.34 -10.96 -0.48
C LEU A 28 -6.85 -10.94 -0.79
N SER A 29 -7.41 -12.05 -1.27
CA SER A 29 -8.85 -12.15 -1.54
C SER A 29 -9.72 -12.06 -0.28
N GLU A 30 -9.13 -12.25 0.91
CA GLU A 30 -9.80 -12.03 2.20
C GLU A 30 -9.88 -10.55 2.58
N VAL A 31 -9.12 -9.68 1.90
CA VAL A 31 -8.96 -8.25 2.21
C VAL A 31 -9.66 -7.39 1.18
N VAL A 32 -9.45 -7.69 -0.10
CA VAL A 32 -9.94 -6.95 -1.26
C VAL A 32 -10.81 -7.86 -2.13
N ASP A 33 -11.89 -7.31 -2.69
CA ASP A 33 -12.74 -8.04 -3.63
C ASP A 33 -12.08 -8.12 -5.02
N LEU A 34 -11.09 -9.02 -5.13
CA LEU A 34 -10.36 -9.28 -6.37
C LEU A 34 -11.25 -9.89 -7.46
N ALA A 35 -12.35 -10.55 -7.09
CA ALA A 35 -13.30 -11.10 -8.04
C ALA A 35 -14.08 -9.99 -8.74
N ALA A 36 -14.53 -8.97 -8.01
CA ALA A 36 -15.17 -7.80 -8.59
C ALA A 36 -14.22 -7.02 -9.51
N ILE A 37 -12.97 -6.81 -9.09
CA ILE A 37 -11.94 -6.14 -9.91
C ILE A 37 -11.71 -6.90 -11.22
N ARG A 38 -11.53 -8.22 -11.13
CA ARG A 38 -11.38 -9.08 -12.32
C ARG A 38 -12.59 -9.01 -13.23
N HIS A 39 -13.80 -9.12 -12.68
CA HIS A 39 -15.04 -9.12 -13.46
C HIS A 39 -15.27 -7.79 -14.17
N ALA A 40 -14.94 -6.67 -13.52
CA ALA A 40 -15.02 -5.35 -14.12
C ALA A 40 -13.99 -5.13 -15.24
N GLY A 41 -12.94 -5.96 -15.33
CA GLY A 41 -11.91 -5.85 -16.35
C GLY A 41 -11.11 -4.56 -16.22
N VAL A 42 -10.88 -4.09 -14.98
CA VAL A 42 -10.11 -2.88 -14.70
C VAL A 42 -8.67 -3.08 -15.16
N ARG A 43 -8.18 -2.19 -16.03
CA ARG A 43 -6.78 -2.20 -16.47
C ARG A 43 -5.92 -1.46 -15.47
N ILE A 44 -5.03 -2.19 -14.83
CA ILE A 44 -4.19 -1.71 -13.73
C ILE A 44 -2.75 -1.61 -14.20
N GLY A 45 -2.14 -0.44 -14.03
CA GLY A 45 -0.68 -0.30 -14.08
C GLY A 45 -0.12 -0.32 -12.66
N ALA A 46 0.88 -1.17 -12.38
CA ALA A 46 1.54 -1.20 -11.08
C ALA A 46 3.03 -0.91 -11.26
N HIS A 47 3.50 0.22 -10.74
CA HIS A 47 4.91 0.61 -10.83
C HIS A 47 5.57 0.43 -9.46
N PRO A 48 6.39 -0.62 -9.24
CA PRO A 48 6.95 -0.93 -7.91
C PRO A 48 8.01 0.08 -7.44
N LEU A 49 8.30 1.11 -8.25
CA LEU A 49 9.43 2.02 -8.11
C LEU A 49 10.63 1.22 -7.62
N GLY A 50 11.01 0.18 -8.38
CA GLY A 50 12.10 -0.80 -8.14
C GLY A 50 12.16 -1.50 -6.78
N GLY A 51 11.13 -1.35 -5.94
CA GLY A 51 11.09 -1.81 -4.56
C GLY A 51 10.74 -3.29 -4.42
N ALA A 52 10.46 -3.67 -3.18
CA ALA A 52 10.15 -5.04 -2.78
C ALA A 52 8.85 -5.58 -3.41
N SER A 53 7.92 -4.72 -3.82
CA SER A 53 6.63 -5.14 -4.39
C SER A 53 6.70 -5.64 -5.84
N ALA A 54 7.86 -5.57 -6.51
CA ALA A 54 7.99 -5.97 -7.91
C ALA A 54 7.51 -7.42 -8.17
N ALA A 55 8.02 -8.37 -7.39
CA ALA A 55 7.60 -9.78 -7.50
C ALA A 55 6.15 -10.02 -7.02
N TYR A 56 5.69 -9.22 -6.06
CA TYR A 56 4.31 -9.31 -5.54
C TYR A 56 3.30 -8.93 -6.61
N TRP A 57 3.52 -7.84 -7.35
CA TRP A 57 2.59 -7.43 -8.41
C TRP A 57 2.48 -8.45 -9.54
N GLU A 58 3.59 -9.09 -9.93
CA GLU A 58 3.58 -10.19 -10.91
C GLU A 58 2.78 -11.39 -10.39
N ALA A 59 3.02 -11.79 -9.14
CA ALA A 59 2.31 -12.90 -8.51
C ALA A 59 0.81 -12.60 -8.31
N ILE A 60 0.44 -11.37 -7.96
CA ILE A 60 -0.95 -10.92 -7.84
C ILE A 60 -1.67 -11.05 -9.18
N ARG A 61 -1.05 -10.55 -10.26
CA ARG A 61 -1.59 -10.67 -11.62
C ARG A 61 -1.87 -12.13 -11.97
N GLU A 62 -0.88 -12.99 -11.76
CA GLU A 62 -0.93 -14.39 -12.19
C GLU A 62 -1.91 -15.21 -11.35
N ARG A 63 -1.85 -15.10 -10.02
CA ARG A 63 -2.70 -15.87 -9.11
C ARG A 63 -4.17 -15.48 -9.23
N HIS A 64 -4.46 -14.19 -9.40
CA HIS A 64 -5.83 -13.68 -9.37
C HIS A 64 -6.42 -13.38 -10.75
N GLY A 65 -5.62 -13.49 -11.81
CA GLY A 65 -6.06 -13.31 -13.20
C GLY A 65 -6.55 -11.88 -13.49
N LEU A 66 -5.82 -10.87 -13.00
CA LEU A 66 -6.14 -9.46 -13.19
C LEU A 66 -5.56 -8.93 -14.50
N ASP A 67 -6.24 -7.96 -15.14
CA ASP A 67 -5.67 -7.17 -16.24
C ASP A 67 -4.69 -6.14 -15.66
N LEU A 68 -3.55 -6.65 -15.19
CA LEU A 68 -2.52 -5.92 -14.46
C LEU A 68 -1.21 -5.98 -15.25
N THR A 69 -0.59 -4.83 -15.45
CA THR A 69 0.74 -4.70 -16.04
C THR A 69 1.70 -4.14 -15.00
N VAL A 70 2.79 -4.86 -14.72
CA VAL A 70 3.90 -4.34 -13.94
C VAL A 70 4.73 -3.42 -14.84
N LEU A 71 4.87 -2.16 -14.41
CA LEU A 71 5.55 -1.09 -15.12
C LEU A 71 7.00 -0.95 -14.64
N GLY A 72 7.81 -0.22 -15.41
CA GLY A 72 9.19 0.07 -15.09
C GLY A 72 10.16 -1.08 -15.41
N PRO A 73 11.47 -0.87 -15.23
CA PRO A 73 12.51 -1.80 -15.66
C PRO A 73 12.79 -2.95 -14.66
N GLY A 74 11.97 -3.11 -13.62
CA GLY A 74 12.25 -4.00 -12.48
C GLY A 74 13.19 -3.39 -11.44
N THR A 75 13.89 -4.24 -10.68
CA THR A 75 14.78 -3.82 -9.57
C THR A 75 16.21 -3.58 -10.06
N ASP A 76 16.74 -2.37 -9.84
CA ASP A 76 18.16 -2.02 -10.00
C ASP A 76 18.63 -1.24 -8.76
N PRO A 77 19.64 -1.73 -8.01
CA PRO A 77 20.10 -1.09 -6.77
C PRO A 77 20.71 0.31 -6.98
N ARG A 78 20.97 0.71 -8.23
CA ARG A 78 21.45 2.06 -8.58
C ARG A 78 20.32 3.07 -8.75
N TRP A 79 19.09 2.61 -8.96
CA TRP A 79 17.92 3.50 -9.06
C TRP A 79 17.98 4.55 -10.18
N ALA A 80 18.81 4.32 -11.21
CA ALA A 80 19.11 5.33 -12.24
C ALA A 80 17.91 5.68 -13.16
N PHE A 81 16.86 4.88 -13.13
CA PHE A 81 15.61 5.11 -13.86
C PHE A 81 14.66 6.06 -13.13
N MET A 82 14.92 6.38 -11.87
CA MET A 82 14.10 7.28 -11.08
C MET A 82 14.38 8.74 -11.46
N HIS A 83 13.32 9.52 -11.59
CA HIS A 83 13.43 10.97 -11.60
C HIS A 83 13.87 11.43 -10.21
N LEU A 84 14.68 12.48 -10.16
CA LEU A 84 15.08 13.09 -8.90
C LEU A 84 13.88 13.69 -8.20
N ASP A 85 13.85 13.56 -6.88
CA ASP A 85 12.85 14.19 -6.04
C ASP A 85 13.06 15.72 -6.00
N TRP A 86 12.17 16.45 -5.33
CA TRP A 86 12.15 17.92 -5.29
C TRP A 86 13.46 18.57 -4.81
N ASP A 87 14.30 17.87 -4.07
CA ASP A 87 15.61 18.34 -3.59
C ASP A 87 16.80 17.84 -4.42
N GLY A 88 16.55 17.22 -5.57
CA GLY A 88 17.57 16.68 -6.46
C GLY A 88 18.17 15.35 -6.01
N ARG A 89 17.57 14.66 -5.04
CA ARG A 89 18.01 13.32 -4.60
C ARG A 89 17.18 12.20 -5.19
N ILE A 90 17.77 11.03 -5.31
CA ILE A 90 17.04 9.81 -5.66
C ILE A 90 16.24 9.37 -4.43
N ARG A 91 14.92 9.27 -4.58
CA ARG A 91 13.99 8.68 -3.62
C ARG A 91 12.92 7.88 -4.36
N MET A 92 12.36 6.90 -3.67
CA MET A 92 11.26 6.08 -4.15
C MET A 92 10.00 6.49 -3.37
N ASP A 93 9.65 7.78 -3.43
CA ASP A 93 8.48 8.31 -2.72
C ASP A 93 7.25 8.29 -3.66
N PRO A 94 6.29 7.37 -3.48
CA PRO A 94 5.13 7.24 -4.36
C PRO A 94 4.14 8.40 -4.20
N SER A 95 4.31 9.24 -3.17
CA SER A 95 3.49 10.43 -2.94
C SER A 95 4.09 11.72 -3.53
N SER A 96 5.37 11.68 -3.96
CA SER A 96 6.05 12.85 -4.53
C SER A 96 5.71 13.01 -6.03
N PRO A 97 5.15 14.15 -6.46
CA PRO A 97 4.93 14.41 -7.88
C PRO A 97 6.22 14.40 -8.71
N ALA A 98 7.36 14.78 -8.12
CA ALA A 98 8.64 14.78 -8.80
C ALA A 98 9.12 13.35 -9.09
N VAL A 99 9.05 12.47 -8.09
CA VAL A 99 9.38 11.04 -8.23
C VAL A 99 8.40 10.35 -9.18
N MET A 100 7.10 10.57 -8.99
CA MET A 100 6.03 9.99 -9.82
C MET A 100 6.00 10.53 -11.25
N SER A 101 6.85 11.51 -11.58
CA SER A 101 7.10 11.88 -12.97
C SER A 101 7.76 10.75 -13.78
N THR A 102 8.48 9.82 -13.14
CA THR A 102 8.95 8.58 -13.79
C THR A 102 7.78 7.77 -14.34
N VAL A 103 6.76 7.55 -13.50
CA VAL A 103 5.58 6.77 -13.88
C VAL A 103 4.79 7.49 -14.99
N THR A 104 4.49 8.77 -14.80
CA THR A 104 3.71 9.51 -15.81
C THR A 104 4.42 9.62 -17.17
N ARG A 105 5.75 9.78 -17.20
CA ARG A 105 6.52 9.77 -18.45
C ARG A 105 6.48 8.42 -19.16
N GLU A 106 6.50 7.32 -18.40
CA GLU A 106 6.34 5.97 -18.96
C GLU A 106 4.94 5.79 -19.54
N LEU A 107 3.90 6.21 -18.83
CA LEU A 107 2.52 6.19 -19.32
C LEU A 107 2.36 7.00 -20.61
N ASP A 108 2.97 8.19 -20.67
CA ASP A 108 2.96 9.02 -21.88
C ASP A 108 3.72 8.36 -23.03
N ALA A 109 4.81 7.64 -22.76
CA ALA A 109 5.54 6.89 -23.78
C ALA A 109 4.71 5.73 -24.33
N LEU A 110 4.10 4.94 -23.46
CA LEU A 110 3.18 3.87 -23.84
C LEU A 110 2.02 4.40 -24.70
N ALA A 111 1.44 5.53 -24.31
CA ALA A 111 0.36 6.17 -25.08
C ALA A 111 0.81 6.61 -26.47
N ARG A 112 2.01 7.19 -26.60
CA ARG A 112 2.58 7.58 -27.91
C ARG A 112 2.84 6.38 -28.83
N ASP A 113 3.19 5.24 -28.26
CA ASP A 113 3.47 4.00 -29.00
C ASP A 113 2.19 3.23 -29.35
N GLY A 114 1.00 3.83 -29.14
CA GLY A 114 -0.30 3.22 -29.42
C GLY A 114 -0.77 2.24 -28.34
N GLY A 115 -0.08 2.20 -27.20
CA GLY A 115 -0.48 1.43 -26.03
C GLY A 115 -1.82 1.90 -25.49
N ARG A 116 -2.64 0.94 -25.08
CA ARG A 116 -3.89 1.24 -24.38
C ARG A 116 -3.56 1.77 -22.98
N GLY A 117 -4.10 2.93 -22.61
CA GLY A 117 -3.95 3.47 -21.25
C GLY A 117 -4.59 2.59 -20.18
N PHE A 118 -4.21 2.82 -18.92
CA PHE A 118 -4.77 2.16 -17.75
C PHE A 118 -5.97 2.92 -17.19
N ASP A 119 -6.84 2.23 -16.48
CA ASP A 119 -7.98 2.84 -15.78
C ASP A 119 -7.56 3.36 -14.40
N ILE A 120 -6.55 2.72 -13.80
CA ILE A 120 -5.87 3.16 -12.57
C ILE A 120 -4.39 2.74 -12.63
N VAL A 121 -3.52 3.56 -12.06
CA VAL A 121 -2.12 3.22 -11.86
C VAL A 121 -1.75 3.39 -10.40
N THR A 122 -1.04 2.42 -9.83
CA THR A 122 -0.50 2.50 -8.47
C THR A 122 1.02 2.42 -8.48
N ALA A 123 1.66 2.97 -7.46
CA ALA A 123 3.08 2.83 -7.20
C ALA A 123 3.37 2.70 -5.70
N ASN A 124 4.44 2.00 -5.37
CA ASN A 124 4.87 1.76 -3.99
C ASN A 124 6.30 2.23 -3.78
N ASP A 125 6.65 2.58 -2.54
CA ASP A 125 8.04 2.80 -2.15
C ASP A 125 8.84 1.49 -2.02
N ALA A 126 10.10 1.62 -1.58
CA ALA A 126 11.07 0.53 -1.60
C ALA A 126 10.66 -0.66 -0.72
N ASP A 127 10.01 -0.41 0.41
CA ASP A 127 9.46 -1.39 1.36
C ASP A 127 7.96 -1.66 1.16
N ALA A 128 7.31 -0.91 0.28
CA ALA A 128 5.93 -1.07 -0.15
C ALA A 128 4.87 -0.94 0.95
N ASP A 129 5.15 -0.14 1.97
CA ASP A 129 4.20 0.21 3.02
C ASP A 129 3.40 1.50 2.69
N ARG A 130 3.75 2.17 1.59
CA ARG A 130 3.04 3.35 1.07
C ARG A 130 2.56 3.16 -0.36
N HIS A 131 1.56 3.96 -0.72
CA HIS A 131 0.90 3.92 -2.02
C HIS A 131 0.87 5.29 -2.71
N GLY A 132 0.92 5.27 -4.02
CA GLY A 132 0.73 6.43 -4.89
C GLY A 132 -0.29 6.10 -5.96
N ILE A 133 -1.41 6.81 -5.98
CA ILE A 133 -2.53 6.51 -6.89
C ILE A 133 -2.58 7.55 -8.00
N VAL A 134 -2.47 7.10 -9.24
CA VAL A 134 -2.57 7.92 -10.44
C VAL A 134 -3.84 7.52 -11.19
N ALA A 135 -4.72 8.49 -11.41
CA ALA A 135 -5.93 8.29 -12.20
C ALA A 135 -5.86 9.08 -13.52
N PRO A 136 -6.39 8.52 -14.63
CA PRO A 136 -6.42 9.20 -15.91
C PRO A 136 -7.09 10.58 -15.83
N GLY A 137 -6.45 11.59 -16.41
CA GLY A 137 -6.98 12.96 -16.46
C GLY A 137 -6.77 13.79 -15.19
N SER A 138 -6.49 13.19 -14.03
CA SER A 138 -6.20 13.91 -12.78
C SER A 138 -4.74 13.81 -12.33
N GLY A 139 -3.99 12.83 -12.82
CA GLY A 139 -2.61 12.59 -12.38
C GLY A 139 -2.53 11.96 -10.99
N LEU A 140 -1.42 12.20 -10.29
CA LEU A 140 -1.18 11.70 -8.94
C LEU A 140 -2.18 12.33 -7.96
N MET A 141 -2.95 11.49 -7.27
CA MET A 141 -3.92 11.90 -6.28
C MET A 141 -3.21 12.33 -4.99
N ASN A 142 -3.72 13.40 -4.36
CA ASN A 142 -3.26 13.78 -3.03
C ASN A 142 -3.59 12.64 -2.03
N PRO A 143 -2.65 12.21 -1.17
CA PRO A 143 -2.89 11.11 -0.23
C PRO A 143 -4.11 11.32 0.66
N ASN A 144 -4.36 12.54 1.16
CA ASN A 144 -5.54 12.83 1.98
C ASN A 144 -6.85 12.64 1.22
N HIS A 145 -6.86 12.92 -0.09
CA HIS A 145 -8.05 12.71 -0.90
C HIS A 145 -8.32 11.22 -1.05
N PHE A 146 -7.28 10.42 -1.30
CA PHE A 146 -7.41 8.98 -1.41
C PHE A 146 -7.87 8.36 -0.07
N LEU A 147 -7.28 8.74 1.06
CA LEU A 147 -7.69 8.26 2.39
C LEU A 147 -9.18 8.54 2.67
N ALA A 148 -9.67 9.74 2.34
CA ALA A 148 -11.07 10.08 2.54
C ALA A 148 -12.00 9.19 1.69
N VAL A 149 -11.65 8.95 0.42
CA VAL A 149 -12.41 8.07 -0.47
C VAL A 149 -12.33 6.60 -0.03
N ALA A 150 -11.16 6.14 0.40
CA ALA A 150 -10.96 4.78 0.89
C ALA A 150 -11.82 4.51 2.13
N VAL A 151 -11.82 5.43 3.10
CA VAL A 151 -12.67 5.35 4.29
C VAL A 151 -14.15 5.34 3.92
N ASP A 152 -14.59 6.25 3.04
CA ASP A 152 -15.98 6.33 2.58
C ASP A 152 -16.44 5.01 1.94
N TYR A 153 -15.63 4.47 1.03
CA TYR A 153 -15.89 3.22 0.35
C TYR A 153 -15.93 2.03 1.33
N LEU A 154 -14.91 1.88 2.17
CA LEU A 154 -14.79 0.74 3.08
C LEU A 154 -15.96 0.71 4.07
N LEU A 155 -16.36 1.85 4.63
CA LEU A 155 -17.50 1.91 5.55
C LEU A 155 -18.83 1.53 4.89
N ALA A 156 -18.99 1.78 3.58
CA ALA A 156 -20.17 1.38 2.82
C ALA A 156 -20.13 -0.09 2.34
N HIS A 157 -18.95 -0.72 2.27
CA HIS A 157 -18.74 -2.03 1.63
C HIS A 157 -18.08 -3.08 2.55
N ARG A 158 -18.22 -2.91 3.87
CA ARG A 158 -17.74 -3.86 4.89
C ARG A 158 -18.84 -4.14 5.93
N PRO A 159 -19.95 -4.78 5.53
CA PRO A 159 -21.08 -5.01 6.44
C PRO A 159 -20.73 -5.91 7.63
N GLU A 160 -19.65 -6.69 7.55
CA GLU A 160 -19.17 -7.55 8.64
C GLU A 160 -18.36 -6.80 9.70
N TRP A 161 -17.92 -5.58 9.43
CA TRP A 161 -17.14 -4.81 10.40
C TRP A 161 -17.98 -4.37 11.60
N PRO A 162 -17.47 -4.50 12.84
CA PRO A 162 -18.18 -4.04 14.02
C PRO A 162 -18.55 -2.56 13.90
N THR A 163 -19.79 -2.19 14.22
CA THR A 163 -20.29 -0.81 14.07
C THR A 163 -19.65 0.17 15.06
N ASP A 164 -19.18 -0.34 16.20
CA ASP A 164 -18.50 0.41 17.27
C ASP A 164 -16.97 0.53 17.08
N ALA A 165 -16.41 -0.21 16.12
CA ALA A 165 -15.02 -0.06 15.72
C ALA A 165 -14.77 1.31 15.09
N ALA A 166 -13.61 1.89 15.42
CA ALA A 166 -13.21 3.23 15.02
C ALA A 166 -12.46 3.28 13.69
N ILE A 167 -12.47 4.46 13.09
CA ILE A 167 -11.56 4.87 12.01
C ILE A 167 -10.44 5.72 12.61
N GLY A 168 -9.21 5.22 12.48
CA GLY A 168 -7.99 5.86 12.93
C GLY A 168 -7.44 6.86 11.91
N LYS A 169 -7.07 8.04 12.38
CA LYS A 169 -6.49 9.13 11.59
C LYS A 169 -5.41 9.85 12.40
N THR A 170 -4.31 10.28 11.78
CA THR A 170 -3.37 11.23 12.40
C THR A 170 -3.98 12.64 12.44
N LEU A 171 -3.70 13.44 13.48
CA LEU A 171 -4.30 14.77 13.66
C LEU A 171 -4.01 15.77 12.52
N VAL A 172 -2.94 15.53 11.77
CA VAL A 172 -2.49 16.37 10.64
C VAL A 172 -3.07 15.92 9.30
N SER A 173 -3.78 14.78 9.27
CA SER A 173 -4.57 14.39 8.10
C SER A 173 -5.80 15.27 7.93
N SER A 174 -6.34 15.30 6.72
CA SER A 174 -7.46 16.16 6.32
C SER A 174 -8.71 15.95 7.16
N ALA A 175 -9.33 17.05 7.57
CA ALA A 175 -10.64 17.07 8.21
C ALA A 175 -11.79 16.61 7.28
N MET A 176 -11.51 16.26 6.02
CA MET A 176 -12.47 15.56 5.18
C MET A 176 -12.79 14.17 5.75
N ILE A 177 -11.79 13.48 6.30
CA ILE A 177 -11.98 12.15 6.91
C ILE A 177 -12.99 12.24 8.06
N ASP A 178 -12.90 13.27 8.90
CA ASP A 178 -13.81 13.53 10.01
C ASP A 178 -15.27 13.62 9.53
N ARG A 179 -15.49 14.35 8.42
CA ARG A 179 -16.82 14.54 7.82
C ARG A 179 -17.36 13.24 7.24
N VAL A 180 -16.52 12.47 6.55
CA VAL A 180 -16.88 11.14 6.03
C VAL A 180 -17.26 10.20 7.17
N VAL A 181 -16.41 10.08 8.18
CA VAL A 181 -16.64 9.20 9.34
C VAL A 181 -17.93 9.60 10.07
N ALA A 182 -18.17 10.89 10.27
CA ALA A 182 -19.41 11.39 10.86
C ALA A 182 -20.65 11.11 10.00
N ALA A 183 -20.55 11.22 8.66
CA ALA A 183 -21.64 10.93 7.73
C ALA A 183 -22.06 9.45 7.77
N HIS A 184 -21.11 8.54 8.02
CA HIS A 184 -21.38 7.11 8.26
C HIS A 184 -21.79 6.79 9.70
N GLY A 185 -21.87 7.78 10.59
CA GLY A 185 -22.21 7.57 12.01
C GLY A 185 -21.17 6.75 12.77
N ARG A 186 -19.90 6.77 12.32
CA ARG A 186 -18.81 5.97 12.89
C ARG A 186 -17.98 6.78 13.88
N ARG A 187 -17.22 6.07 14.72
CA ARG A 187 -16.31 6.69 15.69
C ARG A 187 -14.99 7.04 15.02
N LEU A 188 -14.56 8.30 15.15
CA LEU A 188 -13.22 8.74 14.75
C LEU A 188 -12.26 8.60 15.93
N LEU A 189 -11.08 8.01 15.69
CA LEU A 189 -9.96 7.98 16.61
C LEU A 189 -8.84 8.85 16.03
N GLU A 190 -8.70 10.06 16.55
CA GLU A 190 -7.62 10.98 16.18
C GLU A 190 -6.41 10.79 17.11
N VAL A 191 -5.23 10.65 16.52
CA VAL A 191 -3.97 10.37 17.24
C VAL A 191 -2.81 11.27 16.77
N PRO A 192 -1.71 11.38 17.54
CA PRO A 192 -0.49 12.00 17.06
C PRO A 192 0.08 11.35 15.80
N VAL A 193 1.03 12.02 15.13
CA VAL A 193 1.76 11.44 13.99
C VAL A 193 2.47 10.15 14.41
N GLY A 194 2.40 9.13 13.54
CA GLY A 194 3.04 7.83 13.68
C GLY A 194 2.05 6.67 13.69
N PHE A 195 2.19 5.75 12.73
CA PHE A 195 1.32 4.57 12.58
C PHE A 195 1.20 3.68 13.83
N LYS A 196 2.21 3.68 14.71
CA LYS A 196 2.25 2.90 15.95
C LYS A 196 1.00 3.04 16.84
N TRP A 197 0.28 4.16 16.74
CA TRP A 197 -0.93 4.39 17.53
C TRP A 197 -2.12 3.54 17.08
N PHE A 198 -2.10 3.03 15.84
CA PHE A 198 -3.17 2.17 15.31
C PHE A 198 -2.91 0.69 15.60
N VAL A 199 -1.66 0.29 15.83
CA VAL A 199 -1.24 -1.12 16.01
C VAL A 199 -2.11 -1.88 17.02
N PRO A 200 -2.36 -1.39 18.25
CA PRO A 200 -3.14 -2.17 19.22
C PRO A 200 -4.62 -2.30 18.81
N GLY A 201 -5.17 -1.24 18.19
CA GLY A 201 -6.57 -1.22 17.76
C GLY A 201 -6.81 -2.09 16.52
N LEU A 202 -5.87 -2.11 15.57
CA LEU A 202 -5.90 -3.02 14.43
C LEU A 202 -5.77 -4.47 14.91
N ALA A 203 -4.86 -4.74 15.86
CA ALA A 203 -4.65 -6.08 16.40
C ALA A 203 -5.88 -6.63 17.16
N SER A 204 -6.63 -5.77 17.87
CA SER A 204 -7.83 -6.17 18.60
C SER A 204 -9.12 -6.13 17.76
N GLY A 205 -9.11 -5.43 16.62
CA GLY A 205 -10.30 -5.15 15.81
C GLY A 205 -11.13 -3.95 16.30
N GLU A 206 -10.68 -3.24 17.33
CA GLU A 206 -11.34 -2.00 17.82
C GLU A 206 -11.15 -0.80 16.85
N VAL A 207 -10.15 -0.89 15.97
CA VAL A 207 -9.89 0.05 14.88
C VAL A 207 -9.88 -0.73 13.57
N VAL A 208 -10.73 -0.37 12.61
CA VAL A 208 -10.89 -1.11 11.35
C VAL A 208 -10.08 -0.53 10.19
N PHE A 209 -9.59 0.70 10.36
CA PHE A 209 -8.77 1.45 9.40
C PHE A 209 -7.83 2.37 10.17
N GLY A 210 -6.57 2.47 9.78
CA GLY A 210 -5.62 3.49 10.27
C GLY A 210 -4.88 4.10 9.08
N GLY A 211 -4.79 5.43 9.02
CA GLY A 211 -4.13 6.13 7.91
C GLY A 211 -3.33 7.36 8.34
N GLU A 212 -2.24 7.60 7.61
CA GLU A 212 -1.38 8.78 7.73
C GLU A 212 -1.37 9.56 6.40
N GLU A 213 -1.37 10.89 6.49
CA GLU A 213 -1.34 11.81 5.35
C GLU A 213 -0.11 11.66 4.45
N SER A 214 0.91 10.94 4.94
CA SER A 214 2.13 10.55 4.23
C SER A 214 1.96 9.37 3.26
N ALA A 215 0.70 9.01 2.94
CA ALA A 215 0.32 7.96 1.99
C ALA A 215 0.56 6.52 2.48
N GLY A 216 0.42 6.30 3.79
CA GLY A 216 0.48 4.98 4.40
C GLY A 216 -0.82 4.67 5.15
N ALA A 217 -1.35 3.46 4.99
CA ALA A 217 -2.57 3.03 5.67
C ALA A 217 -2.60 1.50 5.83
N SER A 218 -3.51 1.01 6.67
CA SER A 218 -3.91 -0.40 6.70
C SER A 218 -5.36 -0.50 7.16
N PHE A 219 -6.02 -1.59 6.81
CA PHE A 219 -7.39 -1.90 7.19
C PHE A 219 -7.59 -3.40 7.40
N LEU A 220 -8.65 -3.77 8.11
CA LEU A 220 -8.94 -5.17 8.41
C LEU A 220 -9.41 -5.95 7.19
N ARG A 221 -9.34 -7.28 7.27
CA ARG A 221 -9.96 -8.19 6.31
C ARG A 221 -11.46 -7.90 6.18
N GLN A 222 -12.08 -8.41 5.13
CA GLN A 222 -13.52 -8.27 4.89
C GLN A 222 -14.33 -8.75 6.11
N GLY A 223 -13.99 -9.91 6.67
CA GLY A 223 -14.62 -10.44 7.89
C GLY A 223 -14.21 -9.76 9.21
N GLY A 224 -13.50 -8.64 9.18
CA GLY A 224 -13.08 -7.89 10.37
C GLY A 224 -11.85 -8.47 11.11
N GLY A 225 -11.20 -9.50 10.57
CA GLY A 225 -9.95 -10.05 11.12
C GLY A 225 -8.72 -9.22 10.75
N VAL A 226 -7.63 -9.39 11.51
CA VAL A 226 -6.35 -8.69 11.26
C VAL A 226 -5.75 -9.09 9.92
N TRP A 227 -5.44 -8.11 9.08
CA TRP A 227 -4.61 -8.31 7.89
C TRP A 227 -3.13 -8.08 8.24
N THR A 228 -2.76 -6.82 8.42
CA THR A 228 -1.46 -6.36 8.89
C THR A 228 -1.65 -5.24 9.90
N THR A 229 -0.74 -5.17 10.87
CA THR A 229 -0.71 -4.10 11.88
C THR A 229 0.34 -3.05 11.56
N ASP A 230 1.09 -3.20 10.47
CA ASP A 230 1.86 -2.11 9.87
C ASP A 230 1.07 -1.53 8.68
N LYS A 231 1.62 -0.52 8.01
CA LYS A 231 1.05 -0.02 6.76
C LYS A 231 1.24 -1.05 5.63
N ASP A 232 0.36 -0.99 4.65
CA ASP A 232 0.36 -1.84 3.45
C ASP A 232 -0.05 -0.98 2.24
N GLY A 233 0.76 -1.01 1.19
CA GLY A 233 0.65 -0.13 0.02
C GLY A 233 -0.34 -0.56 -1.07
#